data_AF-A0A2B2BT44-F1
#
_entry.id   AF-A0A2B2BT44-F1
#
_cell.length_a   1.000
_cell.length_b   1.000
_cell.length_c   1.000
_cell.angle_alpha   90.00
_cell.angle_beta   90.00
_cell.angle_gamma   90.00
#
_symmetry.space_group_name_H-M   'P 1'
#
loop_
_entity.id
_entity.type
_entity.pdbx_description
1 polymer ?
#
loop_
_entity_poly.entity_id
_entity_poly.type
_entity_poly.pdbx_seq_one_letter_code
_entity_poly.pdbx_strand_id
1 'polypeptide(L)'
;MLSIEATRKIESIAHPKVQNIVRTCVEQGCQFKPHPNNPNLVNLFDPVRRKNIIGDLNLLSERGYFTLEVDNGRFKTFRNEVLGLDIDRDDFEYKVLRRLRR
;
A
#
# COMPACT_ATOMS: atom_id res chain seq x y z
N MET A 1 10.95 -15.28 -0.80
CA MET A 1 10.35 -15.74 0.47
C MET A 1 10.27 -14.54 1.40
N LEU A 2 9.10 -14.26 1.96
CA LEU A 2 8.93 -13.17 2.92
C LEU A 2 9.52 -13.53 4.27
N SER A 3 10.12 -12.56 4.97
CA SER A 3 10.51 -12.77 6.36
C SER A 3 9.26 -12.99 7.21
N ILE A 4 9.37 -13.83 8.23
CA ILE A 4 8.26 -14.12 9.17
C ILE A 4 7.73 -12.82 9.80
N GLU A 5 8.62 -11.86 10.07
CA GLU A 5 8.24 -10.54 10.60
C GLU A 5 7.42 -9.71 9.61
N ALA A 6 7.78 -9.71 8.32
CA ALA A 6 7.01 -9.03 7.29
C ALA A 6 5.62 -9.65 7.13
N THR A 7 5.54 -10.99 7.11
CA THR A 7 4.26 -11.71 7.04
C THR A 7 3.33 -11.34 8.20
N ARG A 8 3.82 -11.35 9.44
CA ARG A 8 3.02 -10.96 10.62
C ARG A 8 2.52 -9.52 10.55
N LYS A 9 3.36 -8.58 10.08
CA LYS A 9 2.95 -7.18 9.90
C LYS A 9 1.88 -7.03 8.82
N ILE A 10 1.99 -7.77 7.72
CA ILE A 10 0.95 -7.78 6.67
C ILE A 10 -0.35 -8.35 7.23
N GLU A 11 -0.28 -9.45 7.99
CA GLU A 11 -1.44 -10.07 8.65
C GLU A 11 -2.12 -9.17 9.70
N SER A 12 -1.40 -8.21 10.27
CA SER A 12 -1.97 -7.22 11.20
C SER A 12 -2.73 -6.06 10.54
N ILE A 13 -2.75 -5.97 9.20
CA ILE A 13 -3.48 -4.92 8.49
C ILE A 13 -4.98 -5.16 8.64
N ALA A 14 -5.68 -4.16 9.20
CA ALA A 14 -7.10 -4.27 9.52
C ALA A 14 -8.00 -4.48 8.29
N HIS A 15 -7.69 -3.81 7.17
CA HIS A 15 -8.54 -3.88 5.97
C HIS A 15 -8.03 -4.95 4.98
N PRO A 16 -8.87 -5.95 4.61
CA PRO A 16 -8.43 -7.09 3.79
C PRO A 16 -7.93 -6.69 2.39
N LYS A 17 -8.61 -5.75 1.71
CA LYS A 17 -8.13 -5.27 0.39
C LYS A 17 -6.79 -4.53 0.46
N VAL A 18 -6.55 -3.78 1.54
CA VAL A 18 -5.24 -3.12 1.75
C VAL A 18 -4.19 -4.18 2.04
N GLN A 19 -4.50 -5.16 2.90
CA GLN A 19 -3.61 -6.29 3.18
C GLN A 19 -3.15 -6.99 1.90
N ASN A 20 -4.06 -7.26 0.97
CA ASN A 20 -3.75 -7.89 -0.30
C ASN A 20 -2.88 -7.02 -1.21
N ILE A 21 -3.23 -5.73 -1.39
CA ILE A 21 -2.41 -4.79 -2.17
C ILE A 21 -0.98 -4.78 -1.63
N VAL A 22 -0.84 -4.68 -0.31
CA VAL A 22 0.44 -4.69 0.39
C VAL A 22 1.20 -5.99 0.17
N ARG A 23 0.55 -7.14 0.36
CA ARG A 23 1.13 -8.47 0.10
C ARG A 23 1.68 -8.54 -1.32
N THR A 24 0.89 -8.14 -2.31
CA THR A 24 1.26 -8.17 -3.72
C THR A 24 2.40 -7.20 -4.07
N CYS A 25 2.46 -6.02 -3.45
CA CYS A 25 3.58 -5.09 -3.61
C CYS A 25 4.88 -5.68 -3.06
N VAL A 26 4.79 -6.30 -1.88
CA VAL A 26 5.93 -6.91 -1.20
C VAL A 26 6.43 -8.16 -1.94
N GLU A 27 5.54 -8.96 -2.50
CA GLU A 27 5.88 -10.07 -3.42
C GLU A 27 6.61 -9.59 -4.68
N GLN A 28 6.33 -8.36 -5.13
CA GLN A 28 7.05 -7.69 -6.23
C GLN A 28 8.37 -7.03 -5.78
N GLY A 29 8.76 -7.19 -4.51
CA GLY A 29 10.03 -6.72 -3.97
C GLY A 29 9.96 -5.38 -3.23
N CYS A 30 8.78 -4.75 -3.13
CA CYS A 30 8.64 -3.50 -2.37
C CYS A 30 9.02 -3.72 -0.90
N GLN A 31 9.67 -2.72 -0.29
CA GLN A 31 10.02 -2.79 1.13
C GLN A 31 8.99 -2.05 1.98
N PHE A 32 8.67 -2.63 3.14
CA PHE A 32 7.81 -2.01 4.15
C PHE A 32 8.67 -1.56 5.33
N LYS A 33 8.64 -0.27 5.67
CA LYS A 33 9.33 0.23 6.87
C LYS A 33 8.42 1.16 7.66
N PRO A 34 8.40 1.04 9.01
CA PRO A 34 7.60 1.91 9.86
C PRO A 34 7.80 3.39 9.52
N HIS A 35 6.72 4.17 9.49
CA HIS A 35 6.82 5.61 9.25
C HIS A 35 7.55 6.26 10.43
N PRO A 36 8.59 7.10 10.20
CA PRO A 36 9.46 7.60 11.27
C PRO A 36 8.72 8.47 12.29
N ASN A 37 7.67 9.16 11.87
CA ASN A 37 6.91 10.10 12.70
C ASN A 37 5.50 9.61 13.09
N ASN A 38 5.09 8.41 12.65
CA ASN A 38 3.74 7.91 12.93
C ASN A 38 3.75 6.37 13.05
N PRO A 39 3.62 5.82 14.27
CA PRO A 39 3.69 4.37 14.49
C PRO A 39 2.55 3.59 13.84
N ASN A 40 1.44 4.26 13.47
CA ASN A 40 0.29 3.64 12.84
C ASN A 40 0.40 3.63 11.31
N LEU A 41 1.38 4.34 10.75
CA LEU A 41 1.65 4.38 9.33
C LEU A 41 2.88 3.53 8.99
N VAL A 42 2.84 2.96 7.80
CA VAL A 42 3.99 2.28 7.22
C VAL A 42 4.24 2.78 5.82
N ASN A 43 5.51 2.99 5.52
CA ASN A 43 5.97 3.48 4.24
C ASN A 43 6.27 2.28 3.35
N LEU A 44 5.72 2.33 2.14
CA LEU A 44 6.05 1.45 1.05
C LEU A 44 7.20 2.05 0.25
N PHE A 45 8.24 1.29 -0.01
CA PHE A 45 9.40 1.73 -0.80
C PHE A 45 9.52 0.94 -2.10
N ASP A 46 9.87 1.65 -3.17
CA ASP A 46 10.15 1.09 -4.49
C ASP A 46 11.31 0.07 -4.43
N PRO A 47 11.16 -1.16 -4.95
CA PRO A 47 12.25 -2.14 -5.04
C PRO A 47 13.44 -1.69 -5.87
N VAL A 48 13.19 -0.95 -6.93
CA VAL A 48 14.16 -0.47 -7.93
C VAL A 48 14.82 0.80 -7.43
N ARG A 49 14.02 1.76 -6.95
CA ARG A 49 14.51 3.09 -6.55
C ARG A 49 14.95 3.19 -5.09
N ARG A 50 14.66 2.18 -4.24
CA ARG A 50 15.07 1.87 -2.84
C ARG A 50 15.06 2.99 -1.78
N LYS A 51 15.08 4.27 -2.17
CA LYS A 51 15.01 5.47 -1.34
C LYS A 51 13.72 6.27 -1.56
N ASN A 52 12.93 5.94 -2.57
CA ASN A 52 11.66 6.59 -2.83
C ASN A 52 10.54 5.84 -2.12
N ILE A 53 9.90 6.54 -1.21
CA ILE A 53 8.62 6.13 -0.64
C ILE A 53 7.61 6.20 -1.78
N ILE A 54 7.01 5.07 -2.13
CA ILE A 54 5.93 4.98 -3.13
C ILE A 54 4.56 4.92 -2.47
N GLY A 55 4.48 5.11 -1.15
CA GLY A 55 3.20 5.27 -0.47
C GLY A 55 3.27 5.14 1.04
N ASP A 56 2.17 5.54 1.68
CA ASP A 56 1.96 5.48 3.13
C ASP A 56 0.63 4.78 3.41
N LEU A 57 0.66 3.83 4.34
CA LEU A 57 -0.46 2.94 4.64
C LEU A 57 -0.78 2.98 6.12
N ASN A 58 -2.06 3.15 6.46
CA ASN A 58 -2.52 3.04 7.84
C ASN A 58 -2.91 1.61 8.14
N LEU A 59 -2.10 0.91 8.94
CA LEU A 59 -2.31 -0.50 9.27
C LEU A 59 -3.61 -0.73 10.06
N LEU A 60 -4.01 0.26 10.87
CA LEU A 60 -5.15 0.16 11.79
C LEU A 60 -6.44 0.71 11.18
N SER A 61 -6.40 1.20 9.94
CA SER A 61 -7.58 1.76 9.31
C SER A 61 -8.53 0.66 8.85
N GLU A 62 -9.60 0.43 9.62
CA GLU A 62 -10.71 -0.44 9.19
C GLU A 62 -11.40 0.03 7.92
N ARG A 63 -11.24 1.32 7.59
CA ARG A 63 -11.77 1.93 6.38
C ARG A 63 -10.78 1.91 5.20
N GLY A 64 -9.62 1.27 5.38
CA GLY A 64 -8.62 1.07 4.35
C GLY A 64 -8.01 2.35 3.78
N TYR A 65 -7.70 3.33 4.63
CA TYR A 65 -6.96 4.52 4.18
C TYR A 65 -5.51 4.19 3.82
N PHE A 66 -5.14 4.49 2.58
CA PHE A 66 -3.75 4.49 2.14
C PHE A 66 -3.51 5.42 0.95
N THR A 67 -2.24 5.73 0.73
CA THR A 67 -1.76 6.63 -0.30
C THR A 67 -0.63 5.94 -1.06
N LEU A 68 -0.64 5.96 -2.40
CA LEU A 68 0.48 5.47 -3.21
C LEU A 68 0.89 6.51 -4.26
N GLU A 69 2.17 6.49 -4.64
CA GLU A 69 2.73 7.22 -5.77
C GLU A 69 2.16 6.65 -7.08
N VAL A 70 1.79 7.54 -8.00
CA VAL A 70 1.36 7.21 -9.37
C VAL A 70 2.30 7.84 -10.39
N ASP A 71 2.17 7.45 -11.66
CA ASP A 71 3.02 7.74 -12.86
C ASP A 71 3.71 9.13 -12.96
N ASN A 72 3.27 10.16 -12.24
CA ASN A 72 3.84 11.51 -12.26
C ASN A 72 4.54 11.91 -10.94
N GLY A 73 4.93 10.94 -10.11
CA GLY A 73 5.51 11.20 -8.78
C GLY A 73 4.54 11.83 -7.78
N ARG A 74 3.23 11.80 -8.11
CA ARG A 74 2.18 12.34 -7.24
C ARG A 74 1.64 11.24 -6.35
N PHE A 75 1.50 11.54 -5.08
CA PHE A 75 0.81 10.66 -4.14
C PHE A 75 -0.71 10.84 -4.27
N LYS A 76 -1.43 9.74 -4.37
CA LYS A 76 -2.89 9.71 -4.43
C LYS A 76 -3.44 8.85 -3.31
N THR A 77 -4.41 9.38 -2.58
CA THR A 77 -5.15 8.63 -1.57
C THR A 77 -6.22 7.79 -2.28
N PHE A 78 -6.16 6.48 -2.12
CA PHE A 78 -6.99 5.51 -2.86
C PHE A 78 -8.35 5.24 -2.20
N ARG A 79 -8.78 6.11 -1.28
CA ARG A 79 -10.12 6.10 -0.67
C ARG A 79 -11.01 7.23 -1.18
N ASN A 80 -10.61 7.88 -2.27
CA ASN A 80 -11.29 9.04 -2.79
C ASN A 80 -12.16 8.61 -3.99
N GLU A 81 -13.48 8.65 -3.82
CA GLU A 81 -14.47 8.42 -4.89
C GLU A 81 -14.15 9.28 -6.14
N VAL A 82 -13.52 10.44 -5.92
CA VAL A 82 -13.03 11.38 -6.94
C VAL A 82 -12.05 10.75 -7.95
N LEU A 83 -11.38 9.64 -7.60
CA LEU A 83 -10.47 8.92 -8.50
C LEU A 83 -11.12 7.71 -9.21
N GLY A 84 -12.43 7.49 -9.02
CA GLY A 84 -13.12 6.28 -9.48
C GLY A 84 -12.57 5.00 -8.83
N LEU A 85 -11.96 5.16 -7.67
CA LEU A 85 -11.33 4.13 -6.84
C LEU A 85 -12.10 4.09 -5.54
N ASP A 86 -13.09 3.21 -5.53
CA ASP A 86 -13.91 2.92 -4.38
C ASP A 86 -13.46 1.58 -3.82
N ILE A 87 -13.02 1.59 -2.56
CA ILE A 87 -12.50 0.41 -1.86
C ILE A 87 -13.57 -0.65 -1.68
N ASP A 88 -14.86 -0.30 -1.72
CA ASP A 88 -15.94 -1.25 -1.56
C ASP A 88 -16.20 -2.05 -2.85
N ARG A 89 -15.72 -1.57 -4.01
CA ARG A 89 -15.85 -2.28 -5.29
C ARG A 89 -14.89 -3.46 -5.43
N ASP A 90 -15.34 -4.52 -6.09
CA ASP A 90 -14.54 -5.74 -6.30
C ASP A 90 -13.33 -5.51 -7.20
N ASP A 91 -13.41 -4.55 -8.13
CA ASP A 91 -12.33 -4.23 -9.07
C ASP A 91 -11.25 -3.29 -8.49
N PHE A 92 -11.39 -2.94 -7.22
CA PHE A 92 -10.52 -1.98 -6.53
C PHE A 92 -9.04 -2.40 -6.55
N GLU A 93 -8.72 -3.58 -6.01
CA GLU A 93 -7.34 -4.06 -5.87
C GLU A 93 -6.65 -4.13 -7.24
N TYR A 94 -7.36 -4.66 -8.24
CA TYR A 94 -6.89 -4.72 -9.62
C TYR A 94 -6.57 -3.33 -10.17
N LYS A 95 -7.48 -2.36 -9.99
CA LYS A 95 -7.29 -0.97 -10.45
C LYS A 95 -6.15 -0.25 -9.74
N VAL A 96 -5.89 -0.54 -8.47
CA VAL A 96 -4.76 0.02 -7.74
C VAL A 96 -3.46 -0.61 -8.22
N LEU A 97 -3.35 -1.94 -8.21
CA LEU A 97 -2.15 -2.67 -8.62
C LEU A 97 -1.75 -2.38 -10.07
N ARG A 98 -2.71 -2.23 -10.99
CA ARG A 98 -2.45 -1.85 -12.37
C ARG A 98 -1.77 -0.48 -12.50
N ARG A 99 -2.05 0.45 -11.58
CA ARG A 99 -1.42 1.78 -11.54
C ARG A 99 -0.01 1.76 -10.93
N LEU A 100 0.35 0.70 -10.20
CA LEU A 100 1.68 0.54 -9.60
C LEU A 100 2.67 -0.18 -10.53
N ARG A 101 2.17 -0.98 -11.49
CA ARG A 101 2.97 -1.87 -12.35
C ARG A 101 3.49 -1.24 -13.64
N ARG A 102 3.69 0.08 -13.71
CA ARG A 102 4.19 0.76 -14.92
C ARG A 102 5.53 1.43 -14.70
#